data_AF-A0AAJ1KAV2-F1
#
_entry.id   AF-A0AAJ1KAV2-F1
#
_cell.length_a   1.000
_cell.length_b   1.000
_cell.length_c   1.000
_cell.angle_alpha   90.00
_cell.angle_beta   90.00
_cell.angle_gamma   90.00
#
_symmetry.space_group_name_H-M   'P 1'
#
loop_
_entity.id
_entity.type
_entity.pdbx_description
1 polymer ?
#
loop_
_entity_poly.entity_id
_entity_poly.type
_entity_poly.pdbx_seq_one_letter_code
_entity_poly.pdbx_strand_id
1 'polypeptide(L)'
;MIITLKEGDVTVALRPDLAPKHVAQIKKLVREGAYDNVAFHRVIDGFMAQTGDVKFGNMKKGFNPEAVGTGGSDLPDLPAEFSQTEQFTRGVVGMARSQDPNSANSQFFIMFAPAPNLDGQYTIVGKVESGMDLVDKIKKGDEADNGTVKDPDRMIKVRIAADNK
;
A
#
# COMPACT_ATOMS: atom_id res chain seq x y z
N MET A 1 9.72 6.06 -0.92
CA MET A 1 8.99 6.66 0.20
C MET A 1 9.44 6.01 1.49
N ILE A 2 9.27 6.69 2.63
CA ILE A 2 9.55 6.16 3.95
C ILE A 2 8.23 6.10 4.71
N ILE A 3 7.90 4.93 5.24
CA ILE A 3 6.71 4.68 6.07
C ILE A 3 7.20 4.48 7.50
N THR A 4 6.85 5.39 8.40
CA THR A 4 7.12 5.24 9.82
C THR A 4 6.04 4.39 10.46
N LEU A 5 6.43 3.23 11.00
CA LEU A 5 5.61 2.34 11.81
C LEU A 5 5.95 2.53 13.30
N LYS A 6 5.21 1.86 14.19
CA LYS A 6 5.43 1.91 15.65
C LYS A 6 6.85 1.54 16.09
N GLU A 7 7.50 0.64 15.36
CA GLU A 7 8.81 0.06 15.70
C GLU A 7 9.96 0.60 14.84
N GLY A 8 9.69 1.42 13.82
CA GLY A 8 10.73 1.99 12.97
C GLY A 8 10.27 2.38 11.57
N ASP A 9 11.23 2.76 10.74
CA ASP A 9 11.01 3.22 9.37
C ASP A 9 11.18 2.07 8.36
N VAL A 10 10.22 1.96 7.44
CA VAL A 10 10.29 1.10 6.25
C VAL A 10 10.61 1.97 5.05
N THR A 11 11.67 1.66 4.31
CA THR A 11 12.04 2.37 3.09
C THR A 11 11.58 1.58 1.88
N VAL A 12 10.84 2.25 0.99
CA VAL A 12 10.37 1.71 -0.28
C VAL A 12 11.00 2.49 -1.43
N ALA A 13 11.77 1.83 -2.29
CA ALA A 13 12.14 2.36 -3.59
C ALA A 13 10.91 2.40 -4.49
N LEU A 14 10.49 3.59 -4.89
CA LEU A 14 9.41 3.76 -5.87
C LEU A 14 9.98 3.56 -7.28
N ARG A 15 9.19 2.93 -8.17
CA ARG A 15 9.57 2.56 -9.54
C ARG A 15 8.80 3.37 -10.58
N PRO A 16 9.07 4.69 -10.74
CA PRO A 16 8.43 5.50 -11.78
C PRO A 16 8.82 5.08 -13.21
N ASP A 17 9.87 4.27 -13.34
CA ASP A 17 10.24 3.61 -14.60
C ASP A 17 9.24 2.53 -15.01
N LEU A 18 8.53 1.91 -14.05
CA LEU A 18 7.48 0.92 -14.32
C LEU A 18 6.08 1.55 -14.34
N ALA A 19 5.79 2.40 -13.34
CA ALA A 19 4.46 2.95 -13.11
C ALA A 19 4.51 4.46 -12.82
N PRO A 20 4.86 5.29 -13.83
CA PRO A 20 5.06 6.72 -13.63
C PRO A 20 3.83 7.44 -13.10
N LYS A 21 2.62 7.08 -13.56
CA LYS A 21 1.37 7.73 -13.12
C LYS A 21 1.04 7.37 -11.68
N HIS A 22 1.13 6.09 -11.32
CA HIS A 22 0.86 5.65 -9.95
C HIS A 22 1.88 6.20 -8.96
N VAL A 23 3.17 6.21 -9.32
CA VAL A 23 4.21 6.80 -8.46
C VAL A 23 4.00 8.30 -8.27
N ALA A 24 3.58 9.02 -9.32
CA ALA A 24 3.26 10.45 -9.20
C ALA A 24 2.08 10.69 -8.23
N GLN A 25 1.01 9.90 -8.34
CA GLN A 25 -0.14 9.98 -7.45
C GLN A 25 0.21 9.63 -6.00
N ILE A 26 0.96 8.55 -5.76
CA ILE A 26 1.46 8.20 -4.42
C ILE A 26 2.28 9.37 -3.85
N LYS A 27 3.22 9.94 -4.61
CA LYS A 27 4.03 11.07 -4.14
C LYS A 27 3.17 12.29 -3.78
N LYS A 28 2.14 12.58 -4.58
CA LYS A 28 1.19 13.66 -4.29
C LYS A 28 0.49 13.42 -2.95
N LEU A 29 -0.13 12.25 -2.77
CA LEU A 29 -0.85 11.88 -1.55
C LEU A 29 0.05 11.86 -0.30
N VAL A 30 1.32 11.41 -0.45
CA VAL A 30 2.32 11.48 0.62
C VAL A 30 2.60 12.94 1.03
N ARG A 31 2.80 13.83 0.06
CA ARG A 31 3.09 15.25 0.33
C ARG A 31 1.90 16.00 0.93
N GLU A 32 0.69 15.59 0.58
CA GLU A 32 -0.55 16.09 1.19
C GLU A 32 -0.81 15.51 2.59
N GLY A 33 0.01 14.55 3.04
CA GLY A 33 -0.15 13.89 4.35
C GLY A 33 -1.34 12.92 4.40
N ALA A 34 -1.92 12.54 3.25
CA ALA A 34 -3.13 11.74 3.18
C ALA A 34 -2.96 10.33 3.78
N TYR A 35 -1.74 9.78 3.71
CA TYR A 35 -1.41 8.47 4.26
C TYR A 35 -1.11 8.47 5.77
N ASP A 36 -0.98 9.63 6.41
CA ASP A 36 -0.66 9.69 7.83
C ASP A 36 -1.80 9.13 8.68
N ASN A 37 -1.45 8.16 9.52
CA ASN A 37 -2.33 7.36 10.37
C ASN A 37 -3.28 6.41 9.62
N VAL A 38 -3.05 6.13 8.33
CA VAL A 38 -3.84 5.16 7.57
C VAL A 38 -3.49 3.73 7.98
N ALA A 39 -4.52 2.94 8.24
CA ALA A 39 -4.45 1.57 8.73
C ALA A 39 -4.04 0.55 7.65
N PHE A 40 -3.28 -0.46 8.08
CA PHE A 40 -3.17 -1.74 7.39
C PHE A 40 -4.42 -2.56 7.68
N HIS A 41 -5.48 -2.29 6.93
CA HIS A 41 -6.83 -2.80 7.20
C HIS A 41 -7.03 -4.25 6.76
N ARG A 42 -6.21 -4.74 5.82
CA ARG A 42 -6.28 -6.11 5.32
C ARG A 42 -4.88 -6.71 5.21
N VAL A 43 -4.59 -7.75 5.98
CA VAL A 43 -3.27 -8.35 6.10
C VAL A 43 -3.43 -9.87 6.13
N ILE A 44 -2.96 -10.55 5.09
CA ILE A 44 -3.04 -12.01 4.95
C ILE A 44 -1.65 -12.58 5.11
N ASP A 45 -1.47 -13.46 6.09
CA ASP A 45 -0.17 -14.09 6.33
C ASP A 45 0.28 -14.91 5.12
N GLY A 46 1.58 -14.88 4.85
CA GLY A 46 2.14 -15.52 3.65
C GLY A 46 1.71 -14.90 2.30
N PHE A 47 0.92 -13.81 2.28
CA PHE A 47 0.52 -13.15 1.05
C PHE A 47 0.90 -11.67 1.02
N MET A 48 0.16 -10.78 1.69
CA MET A 48 0.41 -9.34 1.63
C MET A 48 -0.16 -8.56 2.82
N ALA A 49 0.32 -7.32 2.96
CA ALA A 49 -0.25 -6.29 3.84
C ALA A 49 -0.78 -5.13 2.99
N GLN A 50 -2.09 -4.90 2.99
CA GLN A 50 -2.78 -3.85 2.24
C GLN A 50 -3.13 -2.65 3.13
N THR A 51 -2.94 -1.46 2.57
CA THR A 51 -3.14 -0.16 3.24
C THR A 51 -3.54 0.90 2.20
N GLY A 52 -3.58 2.16 2.62
CA GLY A 52 -3.76 3.30 1.72
C GLY A 52 -5.21 3.69 1.45
N ASP A 53 -6.18 3.17 2.21
CA ASP A 53 -7.54 3.72 2.19
C ASP A 53 -7.54 5.06 2.93
N VAL A 54 -7.32 6.13 2.18
CA VAL A 54 -7.20 7.49 2.73
C VAL A 54 -8.56 8.09 3.12
N LYS A 55 -9.69 7.46 2.76
CA LYS A 55 -11.04 7.95 3.05
C LYS A 55 -11.60 7.36 4.34
N PHE A 56 -11.43 6.06 4.53
CA PHE A 56 -12.02 5.33 5.66
C PHE A 56 -10.98 4.66 6.56
N GLY A 57 -9.72 4.62 6.15
CA GLY A 57 -8.64 3.95 6.88
C GLY A 57 -7.87 4.83 7.85
N ASN A 58 -8.14 6.14 7.94
CA ASN A 58 -7.36 7.02 8.83
C ASN A 58 -7.78 6.89 10.30
N MET A 59 -6.94 6.25 11.10
CA MET A 59 -7.19 5.93 12.52
C MET A 59 -7.29 7.15 13.46
N LYS A 60 -6.94 8.36 12.98
CA LYS A 60 -7.12 9.60 13.75
C LYS A 60 -8.24 10.48 13.21
N LYS A 61 -8.73 10.22 12.00
CA LYS A 61 -9.69 11.07 11.30
C LYS A 61 -10.61 10.21 10.44
N GLY A 62 -11.80 9.91 10.95
CA GLY A 62 -12.83 9.24 10.13
C GLY A 62 -12.55 7.77 9.83
N PHE A 63 -11.86 7.06 10.72
CA PHE A 63 -11.75 5.61 10.64
C PHE A 63 -13.14 4.98 10.66
N ASN A 64 -13.47 4.20 9.63
CA ASN A 64 -14.73 3.48 9.55
C ASN A 64 -14.44 1.98 9.32
N PRO A 65 -14.53 1.15 10.38
CA PRO A 65 -14.30 -0.29 10.28
C PRO A 65 -15.20 -1.01 9.26
N GLU A 66 -16.41 -0.51 9.02
CA GLU A 66 -17.38 -1.15 8.12
C GLU A 66 -17.14 -0.81 6.64
N ALA A 67 -16.40 0.28 6.36
CA ALA A 67 -16.16 0.78 5.00
C ALA A 67 -14.68 0.74 4.57
N VAL A 68 -13.76 0.47 5.49
CA VAL A 68 -12.32 0.44 5.18
C VAL A 68 -12.01 -0.63 4.13
N GLY A 69 -11.18 -0.26 3.16
CA GLY A 69 -10.86 -1.06 1.97
C GLY A 69 -11.74 -0.71 0.76
N THR A 70 -12.82 0.05 0.93
CA THR A 70 -13.69 0.51 -0.17
C THR A 70 -13.40 1.95 -0.61
N GLY A 71 -12.57 2.67 0.16
CA GLY A 71 -12.30 4.09 -0.07
C GLY A 71 -11.11 4.36 -1.00
N GLY A 72 -11.00 5.63 -1.38
CA GLY A 72 -9.94 6.17 -2.21
C GLY A 72 -9.74 7.66 -1.94
N SER A 73 -8.78 8.28 -2.61
CA SER A 73 -8.60 9.73 -2.60
C SER A 73 -9.61 10.42 -3.53
N ASP A 74 -9.68 11.75 -3.46
CA ASP A 74 -10.45 12.56 -4.42
C ASP A 74 -9.75 12.71 -5.79
N LEU A 75 -8.60 12.06 -5.98
CA LEU A 75 -7.89 12.01 -7.26
C LEU A 75 -8.56 11.00 -8.20
N PRO A 76 -8.42 11.19 -9.52
CA PRO A 76 -8.96 10.23 -10.48
C PRO A 76 -8.30 8.86 -10.33
N ASP A 77 -9.06 7.84 -10.76
CA ASP A 77 -8.52 6.50 -10.93
C ASP A 77 -7.48 6.46 -12.05
N LEU A 78 -6.56 5.51 -11.93
CA LEU A 78 -5.40 5.41 -12.77
C LEU A 78 -5.52 4.24 -13.74
N PRO A 79 -5.20 4.44 -15.03
CA PRO A 79 -5.10 3.34 -15.98
C PRO A 79 -3.95 2.41 -15.56
N ALA A 80 -4.15 1.11 -15.75
CA ALA A 80 -3.16 0.09 -15.41
C ALA A 80 -1.79 0.35 -16.06
N GLU A 81 -0.71 0.14 -15.28
CA GLU A 81 0.69 0.23 -15.74
C GLU A 81 1.38 -1.11 -15.45
N PHE A 82 0.92 -2.18 -16.11
CA PHE A 82 1.41 -3.54 -15.88
C PHE A 82 2.83 -3.72 -16.45
N SER A 83 3.69 -4.39 -15.67
CA SER A 83 5.02 -4.80 -16.12
C SER A 83 4.98 -6.22 -16.69
N GLN A 84 5.76 -6.47 -17.75
CA GLN A 84 5.99 -7.81 -18.30
C GLN A 84 7.34 -8.41 -17.87
N THR A 85 8.19 -7.63 -17.22
CA THR A 85 9.57 -8.00 -16.89
C THR A 85 9.82 -8.14 -15.39
N GLU A 86 8.85 -7.73 -14.57
CA GLU A 86 8.96 -7.69 -13.11
C GLU A 86 7.89 -8.58 -12.49
N GLN A 87 8.25 -9.20 -11.37
CA GLN A 87 7.44 -10.21 -10.69
C GLN A 87 7.08 -9.77 -9.28
N PHE A 88 5.89 -10.12 -8.82
CA PHE A 88 5.45 -10.00 -7.44
C PHE A 88 6.19 -10.99 -6.56
N THR A 89 7.36 -10.57 -6.11
CA THR A 89 8.18 -11.25 -5.10
C THR A 89 8.04 -10.55 -3.75
N ARG A 90 8.61 -11.15 -2.69
CA ARG A 90 8.62 -10.56 -1.35
C ARG A 90 9.14 -9.11 -1.36
N GLY A 91 8.44 -8.24 -0.64
CA GLY A 91 8.72 -6.82 -0.52
C GLY A 91 8.29 -5.97 -1.71
N VAL A 92 7.83 -6.56 -2.81
CA VAL A 92 7.26 -5.79 -3.94
C VAL A 92 5.99 -5.09 -3.47
N VAL A 93 5.83 -3.83 -3.92
CA VAL A 93 4.68 -2.99 -3.61
C VAL A 93 3.82 -2.87 -4.85
N GLY A 94 2.57 -3.31 -4.75
CA GLY A 94 1.59 -3.25 -5.82
C GLY A 94 0.42 -2.33 -5.49
N MET A 95 -0.26 -1.82 -6.53
CA MET A 95 -1.46 -1.01 -6.36
C MET A 95 -2.69 -1.90 -6.24
N ALA A 96 -3.50 -1.65 -5.21
CA ALA A 96 -4.80 -2.28 -5.10
C ALA A 96 -5.80 -1.61 -6.06
N ARG A 97 -6.76 -2.40 -6.53
CA ARG A 97 -7.81 -1.98 -7.46
C ARG A 97 -9.07 -2.82 -7.26
N SER A 98 -10.18 -2.34 -7.79
CA SER A 98 -11.38 -3.16 -7.95
C SER A 98 -11.23 -4.14 -9.13
N GLN A 99 -12.33 -4.76 -9.56
CA GLN A 99 -12.34 -5.64 -10.74
C GLN A 99 -11.88 -4.93 -12.01
N ASP A 100 -12.16 -3.63 -12.16
CA ASP A 100 -11.66 -2.85 -13.29
C ASP A 100 -10.14 -2.65 -13.17
N PRO A 101 -9.33 -3.09 -14.15
CA PRO A 101 -7.90 -2.84 -14.21
C PRO A 101 -7.49 -1.37 -14.02
N ASN A 102 -8.35 -0.43 -14.41
CA ASN A 102 -8.09 1.01 -14.41
C ASN A 102 -8.70 1.74 -13.19
N SER A 103 -9.01 1.02 -12.12
CA SER A 103 -9.62 1.56 -10.89
C SER A 103 -8.65 1.75 -9.73
N ALA A 104 -7.34 1.64 -9.98
CA ALA A 104 -6.35 1.89 -8.94
C ALA A 104 -6.37 3.36 -8.53
N ASN A 105 -6.35 3.65 -7.23
CA ASN A 105 -6.47 5.01 -6.71
C ASN A 105 -5.37 5.37 -5.69
N SER A 106 -5.56 5.00 -4.42
CA SER A 106 -4.64 5.33 -3.31
C SER A 106 -4.21 4.11 -2.50
N GLN A 107 -4.95 3.01 -2.60
CA GLN A 107 -4.62 1.79 -1.88
C GLN A 107 -3.46 1.04 -2.54
N PHE A 108 -2.57 0.49 -1.72
CA PHE A 108 -1.45 -0.34 -2.15
C PHE A 108 -1.21 -1.48 -1.16
N PHE A 109 -0.47 -2.49 -1.58
CA PHE A 109 -0.12 -3.64 -0.77
C PHE A 109 1.38 -3.94 -0.85
N ILE A 110 1.93 -4.51 0.22
CA ILE A 110 3.31 -4.97 0.32
C ILE A 110 3.32 -6.50 0.41
N MET A 111 4.05 -7.16 -0.47
CA MET A 111 4.10 -8.62 -0.54
C MET A 111 4.92 -9.23 0.61
N PHE A 112 4.35 -10.23 1.30
CA PHE A 112 5.09 -11.08 2.24
C PHE A 112 5.80 -12.24 1.56
N ALA A 113 5.20 -12.80 0.51
CA ALA A 113 5.74 -13.92 -0.26
C ALA A 113 5.51 -13.72 -1.77
N PRO A 114 6.13 -14.52 -2.64
CA PRO A 114 5.87 -14.47 -4.07
C PRO A 114 4.41 -14.79 -4.43
N ALA A 115 3.85 -14.05 -5.39
CA ALA A 115 2.50 -14.29 -5.92
C ALA A 115 2.48 -14.16 -7.44
N PRO A 116 2.95 -15.19 -8.19
CA PRO A 116 3.03 -15.16 -9.65
C PRO A 116 1.69 -14.93 -10.35
N ASN A 117 0.58 -15.25 -9.67
CA ASN A 117 -0.78 -14.99 -10.16
C ASN A 117 -1.12 -13.50 -10.29
N LEU A 118 -0.31 -12.60 -9.71
CA LEU A 118 -0.46 -11.15 -9.86
C LEU A 118 0.40 -10.57 -10.99
N ASP A 119 1.37 -11.33 -11.49
CA ASP A 119 2.32 -10.88 -12.51
C ASP A 119 1.57 -10.52 -13.81
N GLY A 120 1.89 -9.34 -14.38
CA GLY A 120 1.20 -8.81 -15.55
C GLY A 120 -0.27 -8.41 -15.35
N GLN A 121 -0.80 -8.51 -14.12
CA GLN A 121 -2.22 -8.23 -13.80
C GLN A 121 -2.44 -7.11 -12.78
N TYR A 122 -1.37 -6.70 -12.08
CA TYR A 122 -1.36 -5.62 -11.11
C TYR A 122 -0.17 -4.68 -11.35
N THR A 123 -0.37 -3.40 -11.10
CA THR A 123 0.68 -2.39 -11.26
C THR A 123 1.70 -2.49 -10.11
N ILE A 124 2.97 -2.66 -10.44
CA ILE A 124 4.08 -2.58 -9.47
C ILE A 124 4.53 -1.12 -9.35
N VAL A 125 4.54 -0.58 -8.13
CA VAL A 125 4.92 0.83 -7.86
C VAL A 125 6.21 0.97 -7.09
N GLY A 126 6.74 -0.12 -6.53
CA GLY A 126 7.98 -0.08 -5.77
C GLY A 126 8.38 -1.40 -5.16
N LYS A 127 9.44 -1.35 -4.34
CA LYS A 127 9.92 -2.48 -3.55
C LYS A 127 10.50 -1.98 -2.24
N VAL A 128 10.25 -2.71 -1.15
CA VAL A 128 10.88 -2.47 0.15
C VAL A 128 12.40 -2.70 0.02
N GLU A 129 13.18 -1.69 0.36
CA GLU A 129 14.65 -1.74 0.41
C GLU A 129 15.16 -2.01 1.83
N SER A 130 14.45 -1.52 2.85
CA SER A 130 14.78 -1.74 4.26
C SER A 130 13.53 -1.73 5.15
N GLY A 131 13.61 -2.40 6.29
CA GLY A 131 12.51 -2.51 7.26
C GLY A 131 11.47 -3.59 6.92
N MET A 132 11.81 -4.59 6.10
CA MET A 132 10.89 -5.68 5.78
C MET A 132 10.49 -6.51 7.02
N ASP A 133 11.40 -6.64 7.98
CA ASP A 133 11.14 -7.25 9.29
C ASP A 133 10.08 -6.48 10.11
N LEU A 134 9.99 -5.16 9.93
CA LEU A 134 8.93 -4.35 10.53
C LEU A 134 7.58 -4.60 9.82
N VAL A 135 7.59 -4.78 8.50
CA VAL A 135 6.40 -5.16 7.73
C VAL A 135 5.90 -6.54 8.17
N ASP A 136 6.80 -7.50 8.42
CA ASP A 136 6.42 -8.85 8.88
C ASP A 136 5.65 -8.83 10.21
N LYS A 137 5.98 -7.88 11.10
CA LYS A 137 5.34 -7.69 12.40
C LYS A 137 3.99 -6.98 12.35
N ILE A 138 3.56 -6.49 11.17
CA ILE A 138 2.22 -5.93 11.00
C ILE A 138 1.20 -7.00 11.36
N LYS A 139 0.27 -6.63 12.26
CA LYS A 139 -0.79 -7.50 12.76
C LYS A 139 -1.53 -8.17 11.60
N LYS A 140 -1.59 -9.50 11.63
CA LYS A 140 -2.34 -10.30 10.66
C LYS A 140 -3.83 -10.22 10.94
N GLY A 141 -4.63 -10.25 9.88
CA GLY A 141 -6.07 -10.28 9.97
C GLY A 141 -6.61 -11.69 10.13
N ASP A 142 -7.92 -11.77 10.28
CA ASP A 142 -8.64 -13.03 10.37
C ASP A 142 -8.71 -13.70 9.00
N GLU A 143 -8.15 -14.90 8.87
CA GLU A 143 -8.19 -15.67 7.61
C GLU A 143 -9.62 -16.01 7.18
N ALA A 144 -10.53 -16.23 8.13
CA ALA A 144 -11.93 -16.52 7.84
C ALA A 144 -12.68 -15.28 7.30
N ASP A 145 -12.14 -14.09 7.53
CA ASP A 145 -12.68 -12.81 7.06
C ASP A 145 -11.73 -12.14 6.07
N ASN A 146 -11.14 -12.94 5.17
CA ASN A 146 -10.31 -12.46 4.05
C ASN A 146 -9.16 -11.51 4.49
N GLY A 147 -8.60 -11.74 5.67
CA GLY A 147 -7.50 -10.97 6.24
C GLY A 147 -7.91 -9.62 6.84
N THR A 148 -9.19 -9.37 7.12
CA THR A 148 -9.63 -8.16 7.83
C THR A 148 -8.95 -8.05 9.20
N VAL A 149 -8.40 -6.88 9.52
CA VAL A 149 -7.65 -6.66 10.76
C VAL A 149 -8.47 -5.86 11.77
N LYS A 150 -8.78 -6.46 12.91
CA LYS A 150 -9.30 -5.73 14.09
C LYS A 150 -8.16 -5.01 14.80
N ASP A 151 -8.36 -3.76 15.20
CA ASP A 151 -7.33 -2.89 15.79
C ASP A 151 -6.00 -2.91 14.99
N PRO A 152 -6.03 -2.44 13.73
CA PRO A 152 -4.90 -2.55 12.82
C PRO A 152 -3.71 -1.69 13.25
N ASP A 153 -2.50 -2.12 12.85
CA ASP A 153 -1.35 -1.23 12.79
C ASP A 153 -1.57 -0.15 11.71
N ARG A 154 -0.81 0.94 11.77
CA ARG A 154 -0.95 2.07 10.85
C ARG A 154 0.38 2.66 10.42
N MET A 155 0.36 3.32 9.27
CA MET A 155 1.42 4.22 8.84
C MET A 155 1.39 5.48 9.71
N ILE A 156 2.21 5.56 10.76
CA ILE A 156 2.20 6.72 11.69
C ILE A 156 2.48 8.01 10.94
N LYS A 157 3.45 7.96 10.03
CA LYS A 157 3.80 9.05 9.11
C LYS A 157 4.33 8.49 7.81
N VAL A 158 4.06 9.16 6.69
CA VAL A 158 4.67 8.82 5.40
C VAL A 158 5.34 10.04 4.80
N ARG A 159 6.55 9.85 4.25
CA ARG A 159 7.34 10.94 3.65
C ARG A 159 8.11 10.49 2.41
N ILE A 160 8.44 11.43 1.54
CA ILE A 160 9.36 11.18 0.43
C ILE A 160 10.78 11.47 0.91
N ALA A 161 11.66 10.47 0.83
CA ALA A 161 13.04 10.58 1.30
C ALA A 161 13.77 11.79 0.66
N ALA A 162 13.60 11.97 -0.64
CA ALA A 162 14.24 13.04 -1.42
C ALA A 162 13.74 14.47 -1.10
N ASP A 163 12.60 14.61 -0.43
CA ASP A 163 12.02 15.91 -0.08
C ASP A 163 12.58 16.44 1.27
N ASN A 164 13.32 15.64 2.05
CA ASN A 164 13.93 16.08 3.32
C ASN A 164 15.30 16.77 3.12
N LYS A 165 15.40 17.65 2.12
CA LYS A 165 16.57 18.52 1.92
C LYS A 165 16.36 19.89 2.56
#